data_AF-A0A2V7P9R7-F1
#
_entry.id   AF-A0A2V7P9R7-F1
#
_cell.length_a   1.000
_cell.length_b   1.000
_cell.length_c   1.000
_cell.angle_alpha   90.00
_cell.angle_beta   90.00
_cell.angle_gamma   90.00
#
_symmetry.space_group_name_H-M   'P 1'
#
loop_
_entity.id
_entity.type
_entity.pdbx_description
1 polymer ?
#
loop_
_entity_poly.entity_id
_entity_poly.type
_entity_poly.pdbx_seq_one_letter_code
_entity_poly.pdbx_strand_id
1 'polypeptide(L)'
;MRVPSLRAQQLQPPKPGASLATLSLVSLAATLLACADHRSPTAPASRAAPALEALLAGAPLNVPAQGQYIFRHWTFGDEPFWTDTLHLNQVVEAAVSPATALAVGLKVDADRLPPGFLAGADLTSPATTVALLRRDAVVGVEADVTADRHIKSLGITCALCHSTVDNSVTVGVGRRLDGWPNRDLNVGAIVALSPALPAAVKAVFNSWGPGKYDAEFNRDGINSPVVLPPAFGLHGVALETYTGEGPVSYWNDYVAVTQMHGHGSFSDPALGIAIQQTPDRVTPVLPVLRAYQLSLNTPPPPPGSFDPAAAERGQALFNATARCANCHIPSLAFTDVNLGILHDPAETGMDPVRASRLKNHQYRTTPLRALWQHPPYFHDGSAATLLDVVGHYDRFFGLGLSPQEKADLVEYLKSL
;
A
#
# COMPACT_ATOMS: atom_id res chain seq x y z
N MET A 1 -6.03 -35.37 -34.60
CA MET A 1 -7.42 -35.19 -35.06
C MET A 1 -7.65 -33.71 -35.31
N ARG A 2 -7.87 -33.32 -36.56
CA ARG A 2 -8.30 -31.97 -36.93
C ARG A 2 -9.81 -31.90 -36.80
N VAL A 3 -10.33 -30.88 -36.14
CA VAL A 3 -11.77 -30.53 -36.12
C VAL A 3 -11.90 -29.08 -36.63
N PRO A 4 -12.87 -28.77 -37.51
CA PRO A 4 -12.77 -27.66 -38.44
C PRO A 4 -13.37 -26.35 -37.92
N SER A 5 -12.90 -25.25 -38.52
CA SER A 5 -13.45 -23.90 -38.40
C SER A 5 -14.90 -23.81 -38.89
N LEU A 6 -15.79 -23.23 -38.10
CA LEU A 6 -17.08 -22.75 -38.58
C LEU A 6 -17.03 -21.23 -38.73
N ARG A 7 -17.23 -20.82 -39.97
CA ARG A 7 -17.18 -19.46 -40.49
C ARG A 7 -18.53 -18.78 -40.25
N ALA A 8 -18.46 -17.49 -39.95
CA ALA A 8 -19.57 -16.58 -39.72
C ALA A 8 -20.63 -16.60 -40.84
N GLN A 9 -21.91 -16.59 -40.45
CA GLN A 9 -23.01 -16.14 -41.30
C GLN A 9 -23.46 -14.76 -40.82
N GLN A 10 -23.34 -13.81 -41.73
CA GLN A 10 -23.80 -12.43 -41.62
C GLN A 10 -25.34 -12.41 -41.65
N LEU A 11 -25.96 -11.80 -40.64
CA LEU A 11 -27.36 -11.37 -40.69
C LEU A 11 -27.37 -9.85 -40.85
N GLN A 12 -27.93 -9.38 -41.97
CA GLN A 12 -28.16 -7.96 -42.25
C GLN A 12 -29.42 -7.46 -41.52
N PRO A 13 -29.44 -6.19 -41.08
CA PRO A 13 -30.59 -5.59 -40.40
C PRO A 13 -31.64 -5.04 -41.38
N PRO A 14 -32.94 -5.03 -41.04
CA PRO A 14 -33.93 -4.26 -41.78
C PRO A 14 -33.90 -2.77 -41.41
N LYS A 15 -34.01 -1.91 -42.43
CA LYS A 15 -34.10 -0.44 -42.36
C LYS A 15 -35.57 0.05 -42.40
N PRO A 16 -35.84 1.33 -42.08
CA PRO A 16 -37.05 1.78 -41.38
C PRO A 16 -38.18 2.25 -42.32
N GLY A 17 -39.41 2.17 -41.81
CA GLY A 17 -40.59 2.84 -42.39
C GLY A 17 -41.07 3.98 -41.50
N ALA A 18 -41.18 5.17 -42.09
CA ALA A 18 -41.77 6.37 -41.49
C ALA A 18 -43.29 6.43 -41.75
N SER A 19 -44.08 7.00 -40.82
CA SER A 19 -44.78 8.27 -41.08
C SER A 19 -45.61 8.76 -39.87
N LEU A 20 -45.40 10.05 -39.60
CA LEU A 20 -46.23 11.10 -38.99
C LEU A 20 -47.68 10.80 -38.56
N ALA A 21 -48.00 11.18 -37.32
CA ALA A 21 -49.25 11.84 -36.97
C ALA A 21 -49.02 12.87 -35.86
N THR A 22 -49.14 14.15 -36.22
CA THR A 22 -49.21 15.31 -35.34
C THR A 22 -50.62 15.44 -34.76
N LEU A 23 -50.74 15.60 -33.44
CA LEU A 23 -51.88 16.27 -32.81
C LEU A 23 -51.44 16.93 -31.50
N SER A 24 -51.68 18.24 -31.46
CA SER A 24 -51.28 19.17 -30.41
C SER A 24 -52.30 19.22 -29.26
N LEU A 25 -51.76 19.58 -28.08
CA LEU A 25 -52.37 20.35 -26.98
C LEU A 25 -53.54 19.70 -26.20
N VAL A 26 -53.34 19.47 -24.90
CA VAL A 26 -53.97 20.26 -23.82
C VAL A 26 -53.15 20.09 -22.54
N SER A 27 -52.76 21.23 -21.97
CA SER A 27 -52.14 21.43 -20.67
C SER A 27 -53.10 21.07 -19.53
N LEU A 28 -52.67 20.26 -18.56
CA LEU A 28 -53.26 20.28 -17.23
C LEU A 28 -52.16 20.17 -16.19
N ALA A 29 -51.97 21.27 -15.46
CA ALA A 29 -51.10 21.38 -14.31
C ALA A 29 -51.59 20.45 -13.20
N ALA A 30 -50.78 19.44 -12.86
CA ALA A 30 -50.87 18.72 -11.61
C ALA A 30 -49.57 19.00 -10.82
N THR A 31 -49.69 19.89 -9.84
CA THR A 31 -48.68 20.12 -8.81
C THR A 31 -48.53 18.86 -7.96
N LEU A 32 -47.64 17.96 -8.39
CA LEU A 32 -47.04 16.97 -7.52
C LEU A 32 -45.92 17.68 -6.75
N LEU A 33 -46.03 17.68 -5.42
CA LEU A 33 -44.92 17.93 -4.52
C LEU A 33 -43.79 16.96 -4.92
N ALA A 34 -42.86 17.45 -5.73
CA ALA A 34 -41.55 16.84 -5.84
C ALA A 34 -40.86 17.12 -4.49
N CYS A 35 -40.84 16.10 -3.63
CA CYS A 35 -39.76 15.96 -2.66
C CYS A 35 -38.47 16.26 -3.42
N ALA A 36 -37.76 17.30 -3.01
CA ALA A 36 -36.47 17.61 -3.56
C ALA A 36 -35.64 16.33 -3.45
N ASP A 37 -35.40 15.67 -4.59
CA ASP A 37 -34.30 14.75 -4.75
C ASP A 37 -33.07 15.56 -4.35
N HIS A 38 -32.64 15.37 -3.11
CA HIS A 38 -31.27 15.61 -2.73
C HIS A 38 -30.45 14.76 -3.69
N ARG A 39 -30.05 15.40 -4.80
CA ARG A 39 -28.91 14.97 -5.59
C ARG A 39 -27.82 14.77 -4.56
N SER A 40 -27.62 13.50 -4.20
CA SER A 40 -26.42 13.09 -3.48
C SER A 40 -25.27 13.74 -4.23
N PRO A 41 -24.36 14.45 -3.54
CA PRO A 41 -23.22 15.03 -4.22
C PRO A 41 -22.57 13.90 -5.02
N THR A 42 -22.64 14.02 -6.34
CA THR A 42 -21.85 13.20 -7.25
C THR A 42 -20.42 13.32 -6.76
N ALA A 43 -19.75 12.18 -6.61
CA ALA A 43 -18.33 12.16 -6.27
C ALA A 43 -17.61 13.24 -7.10
N PRO A 44 -16.72 14.05 -6.49
CA PRO A 44 -15.91 14.98 -7.27
C PRO A 44 -15.22 14.19 -8.38
N ALA A 45 -15.01 14.81 -9.53
CA ALA A 45 -14.36 14.17 -10.67
C ALA A 45 -12.89 13.83 -10.36
N SER A 46 -12.68 12.77 -9.58
CA SER A 46 -11.42 12.08 -9.43
C SER A 46 -11.35 11.07 -10.56
N ARG A 47 -10.98 11.53 -11.75
CA ARG A 47 -10.46 10.63 -12.77
C ARG A 47 -9.15 11.19 -13.30
N ALA A 48 -8.13 10.40 -13.03
CA ALA A 48 -6.71 10.52 -13.29
C ALA A 48 -6.21 10.98 -14.67
N ALA A 49 -7.07 11.40 -15.61
CA ALA A 49 -6.61 11.80 -16.93
C ALA A 49 -5.77 13.11 -16.95
N PRO A 50 -6.14 14.19 -16.23
CA PRO A 50 -5.41 15.46 -16.36
C PRO A 50 -4.01 15.43 -15.74
N ALA A 51 -3.80 14.61 -14.69
CA ALA A 51 -2.54 14.60 -13.95
C ALA A 51 -1.39 13.92 -14.71
N LEU A 52 -1.68 12.82 -15.43
CA LEU A 52 -0.67 12.14 -16.25
C LEU A 52 -0.36 12.90 -17.53
N GLU A 53 -1.38 13.35 -18.27
CA GLU A 53 -1.14 14.09 -19.51
C GLU A 53 -0.40 15.38 -19.23
N ALA A 54 -0.73 16.11 -18.15
CA ALA A 54 0.02 17.30 -17.76
C ALA A 54 1.45 16.99 -17.31
N LEU A 55 1.68 15.91 -16.54
CA LEU A 55 3.02 15.52 -16.09
C LEU A 55 3.89 15.06 -17.27
N LEU A 56 3.34 14.23 -18.17
CA LEU A 56 4.01 13.77 -19.38
C LEU A 56 4.18 14.90 -20.41
N ALA A 57 3.33 15.92 -20.40
CA ALA A 57 3.42 17.10 -21.27
C ALA A 57 4.34 18.22 -20.72
N GLY A 58 5.09 17.97 -19.64
CA GLY A 58 6.09 18.92 -19.14
C GLY A 58 5.51 20.11 -18.36
N ALA A 59 4.33 19.96 -17.74
CA ALA A 59 3.82 20.95 -16.80
C ALA A 59 4.79 21.17 -15.62
N PRO A 60 4.80 22.35 -14.99
CA PRO A 60 5.65 22.62 -13.83
C PRO A 60 5.49 21.55 -12.74
N LEU A 61 6.62 21.01 -12.25
CA LEU A 61 6.62 19.98 -11.22
C LEU A 61 6.27 20.58 -9.86
N ASN A 62 5.03 20.37 -9.40
CA ASN A 62 4.68 20.54 -7.99
C ASN A 62 4.87 19.19 -7.29
N VAL A 63 6.12 18.90 -6.92
CA VAL A 63 6.54 17.58 -6.42
C VAL A 63 5.68 17.09 -5.24
N PRO A 64 5.40 17.87 -4.18
CA PRO A 64 4.55 17.40 -3.09
C PRO A 64 3.14 17.01 -3.55
N ALA A 65 2.47 17.85 -4.33
CA ALA A 65 1.09 17.59 -4.75
C ALA A 65 1.00 16.46 -5.78
N GLN A 66 1.86 16.45 -6.79
CA GLN A 66 1.88 15.43 -7.84
C GLN A 66 2.36 14.09 -7.29
N GLY A 67 3.39 14.08 -6.46
CA GLY A 67 3.89 12.85 -5.86
C GLY A 67 2.92 12.26 -4.83
N GLN A 68 2.21 13.09 -4.06
CA GLN A 68 1.10 12.63 -3.22
C GLN A 68 -0.03 12.03 -4.06
N TYR A 69 -0.38 12.67 -5.16
CA TYR A 69 -1.37 12.14 -6.08
C TYR A 69 -0.93 10.77 -6.63
N ILE A 70 0.32 10.65 -7.08
CA ILE A 70 0.88 9.38 -7.57
C ILE A 70 0.78 8.31 -6.48
N PHE A 71 1.26 8.62 -5.28
CA PHE A 71 1.25 7.70 -4.14
C PHE A 71 -0.16 7.22 -3.74
N ARG A 72 -1.16 8.12 -3.77
CA ARG A 72 -2.52 7.84 -3.30
C ARG A 72 -3.44 7.25 -4.35
N HIS A 73 -3.31 7.66 -5.60
CA HIS A 73 -4.34 7.50 -6.64
C HIS A 73 -3.82 6.95 -7.97
N TRP A 74 -2.50 6.80 -8.14
CA TRP A 74 -1.95 6.25 -9.38
C TRP A 74 -1.86 4.73 -9.31
N THR A 75 -2.71 4.08 -10.10
CA THR A 75 -2.79 2.62 -10.26
C THR A 75 -1.72 2.05 -11.17
N PHE A 76 -0.97 2.91 -11.86
CA PHE A 76 -0.02 2.52 -12.90
C PHE A 76 -0.66 1.75 -14.08
N GLY A 77 -1.99 1.71 -14.20
CA GLY A 77 -2.66 0.91 -15.22
C GLY A 77 -2.85 -0.56 -14.82
N ASP A 78 -2.85 -0.88 -13.52
CA ASP A 78 -3.01 -2.25 -13.02
C ASP A 78 -4.44 -2.78 -13.05
N GLU A 79 -5.42 -1.96 -13.43
CA GLU A 79 -6.84 -2.28 -13.29
C GLU A 79 -7.27 -3.56 -14.02
N PRO A 80 -6.78 -3.86 -15.24
CA PRO A 80 -7.13 -5.10 -15.93
C PRO A 80 -6.71 -6.36 -15.16
N PHE A 81 -5.65 -6.30 -14.37
CA PHE A 81 -5.25 -7.46 -13.57
C PHE A 81 -6.25 -7.71 -12.43
N TRP A 82 -6.55 -6.69 -11.63
CA TRP A 82 -7.45 -6.83 -10.47
C TRP A 82 -8.91 -7.07 -10.87
N THR A 83 -9.33 -6.47 -11.99
CA THR A 83 -10.70 -6.58 -12.53
C THR A 83 -10.88 -7.81 -13.39
N ASP A 84 -10.07 -7.94 -14.46
CA ASP A 84 -10.33 -8.92 -15.51
C ASP A 84 -9.59 -10.24 -15.27
N THR A 85 -8.43 -10.21 -14.60
CA THR A 85 -7.67 -11.43 -14.31
C THR A 85 -8.07 -12.05 -12.98
N LEU A 86 -8.19 -11.24 -11.92
CA LEU A 86 -8.54 -11.72 -10.59
C LEU A 86 -10.05 -11.67 -10.29
N HIS A 87 -10.86 -10.98 -11.09
CA HIS A 87 -12.32 -10.88 -10.89
C HIS A 87 -12.73 -10.40 -9.49
N LEU A 88 -11.90 -9.55 -8.85
CA LEU A 88 -12.19 -9.09 -7.48
C LEU A 88 -13.37 -8.10 -7.45
N ASN A 89 -13.64 -7.38 -8.53
CA ASN A 89 -14.81 -6.52 -8.64
C ASN A 89 -16.12 -7.30 -8.36
N GLN A 90 -16.25 -8.51 -8.93
CA GLN A 90 -17.42 -9.37 -8.73
C GLN A 90 -17.54 -9.84 -7.27
N VAL A 91 -16.42 -10.19 -6.64
CA VAL A 91 -16.38 -10.59 -5.23
C VAL A 91 -16.81 -9.42 -4.34
N VAL A 92 -16.29 -8.23 -4.62
CA VAL A 92 -16.61 -7.02 -3.84
C VAL A 92 -18.10 -6.72 -3.90
N GLU A 93 -18.68 -6.70 -5.10
CA GLU A 93 -20.11 -6.45 -5.30
C GLU A 93 -21.00 -7.50 -4.62
N ALA A 94 -20.59 -8.76 -4.64
CA ALA A 94 -21.40 -9.86 -4.15
C ALA A 94 -21.31 -10.06 -2.64
N ALA A 95 -20.14 -9.84 -2.02
CA ALA A 95 -19.86 -10.41 -0.70
C ALA A 95 -19.01 -9.55 0.25
N VAL A 96 -18.34 -8.49 -0.21
CA VAL A 96 -17.44 -7.72 0.67
C VAL A 96 -18.17 -6.53 1.25
N SER A 97 -18.62 -6.66 2.50
CA SER A 97 -19.15 -5.55 3.30
C SER A 97 -18.05 -4.64 3.85
N PRO A 98 -18.36 -3.41 4.30
CA PRO A 98 -17.40 -2.57 5.00
C PRO A 98 -16.80 -3.27 6.24
N ALA A 99 -17.61 -3.99 7.02
CA ALA A 99 -17.12 -4.75 8.17
C ALA A 99 -16.11 -5.82 7.77
N THR A 100 -16.38 -6.54 6.67
CA THR A 100 -15.45 -7.53 6.10
C THR A 100 -14.15 -6.87 5.61
N ALA A 101 -14.26 -5.74 4.90
CA ALA A 101 -13.10 -4.99 4.41
C ALA A 101 -12.21 -4.48 5.55
N LEU A 102 -12.80 -3.91 6.60
CA LEU A 102 -12.08 -3.46 7.80
C LEU A 102 -11.43 -4.63 8.54
N ALA A 103 -12.09 -5.79 8.61
CA ALA A 103 -11.55 -6.99 9.26
C ALA A 103 -10.30 -7.56 8.59
N VAL A 104 -10.09 -7.31 7.30
CA VAL A 104 -8.86 -7.65 6.57
C VAL A 104 -7.89 -6.48 6.45
N GLY A 105 -8.12 -5.39 7.19
CA GLY A 105 -7.20 -4.27 7.33
C GLY A 105 -7.28 -3.20 6.25
N LEU A 106 -8.26 -3.25 5.34
CA LEU A 106 -8.56 -2.09 4.48
C LEU A 106 -8.99 -0.90 5.34
N LYS A 107 -8.64 0.30 4.92
CA LYS A 107 -8.94 1.54 5.67
C LYS A 107 -9.94 2.41 4.93
N VAL A 108 -10.72 3.18 5.69
CA VAL A 108 -11.67 4.15 5.13
C VAL A 108 -11.24 5.57 5.51
N ASP A 109 -11.03 6.39 4.49
CA ASP A 109 -10.73 7.82 4.58
C ASP A 109 -12.01 8.62 4.86
N ALA A 110 -12.17 9.05 6.11
CA ALA A 110 -13.35 9.76 6.56
C ALA A 110 -13.50 11.14 5.91
N ASP A 111 -12.39 11.77 5.48
CA ASP A 111 -12.43 13.09 4.82
C ASP A 111 -13.08 13.03 3.43
N ARG A 112 -13.27 11.82 2.87
CA ARG A 112 -13.98 11.58 1.59
C ARG A 112 -15.48 11.40 1.75
N LEU A 113 -15.98 11.32 2.98
CA LEU A 113 -17.37 10.99 3.26
C LEU A 113 -18.17 12.25 3.64
N PRO A 114 -19.42 12.38 3.18
CA PRO A 114 -20.28 13.46 3.66
C PRO A 114 -20.57 13.27 5.17
N PRO A 115 -20.82 14.36 5.91
CA PRO A 115 -21.20 14.28 7.32
C PRO A 115 -22.37 13.32 7.54
N GLY A 116 -22.25 12.45 8.56
CA GLY A 116 -23.29 11.48 8.91
C GLY A 116 -23.38 10.24 8.02
N PHE A 117 -22.55 10.11 6.97
CA PHE A 117 -22.59 8.96 6.05
C PHE A 117 -22.54 7.62 6.80
N LEU A 118 -21.56 7.45 7.70
CA LEU A 118 -21.34 6.19 8.41
C LEU A 118 -22.45 5.86 9.41
N ALA A 119 -23.09 6.87 10.00
CA ALA A 119 -24.18 6.65 10.96
C ALA A 119 -25.44 6.09 10.31
N GLY A 120 -25.67 6.41 9.03
CA GLY A 120 -26.81 5.90 8.25
C GLY A 120 -26.49 4.71 7.34
N ALA A 121 -25.23 4.25 7.31
CA ALA A 121 -24.80 3.19 6.41
C ALA A 121 -24.95 1.80 7.02
N ASP A 122 -25.42 0.85 6.22
CA ASP A 122 -25.36 -0.58 6.58
C ASP A 122 -23.95 -1.12 6.32
N LEU A 123 -23.16 -1.26 7.39
CA LEU A 123 -21.77 -1.75 7.33
C LEU A 123 -21.66 -3.26 7.04
N THR A 124 -22.79 -3.97 6.93
CA THR A 124 -22.84 -5.38 6.56
C THR A 124 -23.22 -5.59 5.08
N SER A 125 -23.60 -4.52 4.37
CA SER A 125 -23.98 -4.59 2.97
C SER A 125 -22.80 -4.37 2.01
N PRO A 126 -22.57 -5.27 1.03
CA PRO A 126 -21.62 -5.03 -0.05
C PRO A 126 -21.90 -3.75 -0.86
N ALA A 127 -23.16 -3.35 -0.98
CA ALA A 127 -23.54 -2.11 -1.65
C ALA A 127 -22.93 -0.86 -0.97
N THR A 128 -22.70 -0.92 0.34
CA THR A 128 -22.02 0.15 1.08
C THR A 128 -20.54 0.22 0.72
N THR A 129 -19.87 -0.92 0.52
CA THR A 129 -18.47 -0.95 0.03
C THR A 129 -18.36 -0.32 -1.36
N VAL A 130 -19.28 -0.67 -2.27
CA VAL A 130 -19.33 -0.05 -3.60
C VAL A 130 -19.56 1.47 -3.50
N ALA A 131 -20.39 1.92 -2.56
CA ALA A 131 -20.62 3.34 -2.31
C ALA A 131 -19.41 4.08 -1.72
N LEU A 132 -18.57 3.39 -0.92
CA LEU A 132 -17.29 3.91 -0.42
C LEU A 132 -16.26 4.01 -1.54
N LEU A 133 -16.13 2.96 -2.36
CA LEU A 133 -15.24 2.92 -3.52
C LEU A 133 -15.58 4.03 -4.53
N ARG A 134 -16.87 4.23 -4.83
CA ARG A 134 -17.33 5.32 -5.70
C ARG A 134 -16.97 6.73 -5.20
N ARG A 135 -16.62 6.87 -3.91
CA ARG A 135 -16.23 8.13 -3.26
C ARG A 135 -14.72 8.22 -3.04
N ASP A 136 -13.94 7.27 -3.56
CA ASP A 136 -12.51 7.13 -3.33
C ASP A 136 -12.16 7.09 -1.83
N ALA A 137 -13.08 6.54 -1.02
CA ALA A 137 -12.95 6.52 0.43
C ALA A 137 -12.19 5.29 0.92
N VAL A 138 -11.99 4.25 0.10
CA VAL A 138 -11.18 3.10 0.48
C VAL A 138 -9.72 3.42 0.17
N VAL A 139 -8.88 3.48 1.20
CA VAL A 139 -7.48 3.91 1.06
C VAL A 139 -6.72 2.94 0.17
N GLY A 140 -6.19 3.45 -0.95
CA GLY A 140 -5.33 2.70 -1.86
C GLY A 140 -6.05 1.77 -2.83
N VAL A 141 -7.38 1.84 -2.91
CA VAL A 141 -8.18 1.09 -3.87
C VAL A 141 -8.98 2.07 -4.73
N GLU A 142 -8.66 2.10 -6.01
CA GLU A 142 -9.32 2.96 -6.99
C GLU A 142 -10.37 2.16 -7.76
N ALA A 143 -11.53 2.76 -8.00
CA ALA A 143 -12.62 2.07 -8.70
C ALA A 143 -13.38 2.99 -9.65
N ASP A 144 -13.65 2.51 -10.86
CA ASP A 144 -14.67 3.10 -11.72
C ASP A 144 -16.01 2.41 -11.45
N VAL A 145 -16.93 3.13 -10.80
CA VAL A 145 -18.28 2.64 -10.49
C VAL A 145 -19.33 3.31 -11.37
N THR A 146 -20.09 2.50 -12.11
CA THR A 146 -21.17 2.93 -12.99
C THR A 146 -22.40 3.41 -12.20
N ALA A 147 -23.37 4.01 -12.91
CA ALA A 147 -24.59 4.53 -12.30
C ALA A 147 -25.44 3.43 -11.61
N ASP A 148 -25.45 2.23 -12.17
CA ASP A 148 -26.13 1.03 -11.66
C ASP A 148 -25.35 0.30 -10.55
N ARG A 149 -24.26 0.90 -10.05
CA ARG A 149 -23.40 0.39 -8.96
C ARG A 149 -22.57 -0.84 -9.35
N HIS A 150 -22.25 -1.00 -10.63
CA HIS A 150 -21.28 -1.98 -11.08
C HIS A 150 -19.86 -1.35 -11.07
N ILE A 151 -18.90 -2.06 -10.50
CA ILE A 151 -17.47 -1.78 -10.53
C ILE A 151 -16.94 -2.23 -11.90
N LYS A 152 -16.85 -1.27 -12.81
CA LYS A 152 -16.32 -1.46 -14.16
C LYS A 152 -14.82 -1.72 -14.15
N SER A 153 -14.08 -1.07 -13.25
CA SER A 153 -12.66 -1.30 -13.06
C SER A 153 -12.27 -1.10 -11.60
N LEU A 154 -11.29 -1.84 -11.15
CA LEU A 154 -10.69 -1.83 -9.83
C LEU A 154 -9.18 -1.86 -9.99
N GLY A 155 -8.44 -1.01 -9.27
CA GLY A 155 -6.98 -1.00 -9.22
C GLY A 155 -6.47 -0.67 -7.83
N ILE A 156 -5.17 -0.81 -7.60
CA ILE A 156 -4.56 -0.51 -6.30
C ILE A 156 -3.42 0.48 -6.44
N THR A 157 -3.04 1.13 -5.34
CA THR A 157 -1.96 2.13 -5.33
C THR A 157 -0.97 1.88 -4.20
N CYS A 158 0.14 2.62 -4.16
CA CYS A 158 1.12 2.53 -3.08
C CYS A 158 0.50 2.73 -1.69
N ALA A 159 -0.53 3.57 -1.60
CA ALA A 159 -1.22 3.87 -0.34
C ALA A 159 -1.96 2.67 0.27
N LEU A 160 -2.25 1.60 -0.50
CA LEU A 160 -2.89 0.40 0.04
C LEU A 160 -2.06 -0.19 1.20
N CYS A 161 -0.76 -0.38 0.95
CA CYS A 161 0.18 -0.97 1.90
C CYS A 161 0.89 0.07 2.77
N HIS A 162 1.11 1.27 2.24
CA HIS A 162 1.94 2.30 2.88
C HIS A 162 1.13 3.51 3.39
N SER A 163 -0.16 3.33 3.65
CA SER A 163 -0.96 4.30 4.39
C SER A 163 -1.88 3.63 5.39
N THR A 164 -2.19 4.35 6.47
CA THR A 164 -3.24 3.97 7.41
C THR A 164 -4.15 5.17 7.67
N VAL A 165 -4.99 5.09 8.69
CA VAL A 165 -5.80 6.20 9.19
C VAL A 165 -5.58 6.40 10.68
N ASP A 166 -5.84 7.63 11.16
CA ASP A 166 -5.68 8.01 12.56
C ASP A 166 -6.74 7.42 13.52
N ASN A 167 -7.68 6.64 13.01
CA ASN A 167 -8.80 6.07 13.76
C ASN A 167 -9.69 7.11 14.48
N SER A 168 -9.70 8.37 14.02
CA SER A 168 -10.47 9.45 14.63
C SER A 168 -11.99 9.24 14.64
N VAL A 169 -12.51 8.32 13.82
CA VAL A 169 -13.93 7.93 13.82
C VAL A 169 -14.15 6.59 14.52
N THR A 170 -13.44 5.56 14.08
CA THR A 170 -13.39 4.22 14.70
C THR A 170 -12.16 3.47 14.19
N VAL A 171 -11.87 2.29 14.74
CA VAL A 171 -10.76 1.46 14.26
C VAL A 171 -10.91 1.19 12.76
N GLY A 172 -9.87 1.56 11.99
CA GLY A 172 -9.83 1.45 10.54
C GLY A 172 -10.51 2.58 9.77
N VAL A 173 -11.07 3.59 10.45
CA VAL A 173 -11.76 4.73 9.83
C VAL A 173 -11.31 6.05 10.44
N GLY A 174 -10.79 6.96 9.62
CA GLY A 174 -10.28 8.24 10.08
C GLY A 174 -9.63 9.08 8.99
N ARG A 175 -8.80 10.06 9.37
CA ARG A 175 -8.02 10.86 8.42
C ARG A 175 -6.84 10.05 7.94
N ARG A 176 -6.57 10.11 6.64
CA ARG A 176 -5.48 9.37 6.00
C ARG A 176 -4.11 9.82 6.49
N LEU A 177 -3.25 8.85 6.77
CA LEU A 177 -1.86 9.01 7.18
C LEU A 177 -0.93 8.32 6.17
N ASP A 178 -0.25 9.11 5.35
CA ASP A 178 0.69 8.60 4.34
C ASP A 178 2.05 8.23 4.96
N GLY A 179 2.66 7.16 4.46
CA GLY A 179 3.97 6.69 4.92
C GLY A 179 3.91 5.71 6.07
N TRP A 180 2.79 5.66 6.77
CA TRP A 180 2.54 4.72 7.86
C TRP A 180 2.25 3.33 7.27
N PRO A 181 2.96 2.28 7.71
CA PRO A 181 2.72 0.94 7.20
C PRO A 181 1.36 0.44 7.67
N ASN A 182 0.56 -0.13 6.77
CA ASN A 182 -0.71 -0.74 7.14
C ASN A 182 -0.47 -2.12 7.78
N ARG A 183 -0.13 -2.13 9.08
CA ARG A 183 0.19 -3.34 9.85
C ARG A 183 -0.98 -4.31 10.03
N ASP A 184 -2.19 -3.89 9.70
CA ASP A 184 -3.38 -4.75 9.79
C ASP A 184 -3.80 -5.34 8.43
N LEU A 185 -3.22 -4.83 7.33
CA LEU A 185 -3.62 -5.25 5.97
C LEU A 185 -3.25 -6.71 5.73
N ASN A 186 -4.25 -7.54 5.51
CA ASN A 186 -4.05 -8.93 5.14
C ASN A 186 -4.12 -9.07 3.60
N VAL A 187 -3.02 -8.70 2.93
CA VAL A 187 -2.91 -8.76 1.46
C VAL A 187 -3.21 -10.16 0.95
N GLY A 188 -2.67 -11.18 1.62
CA GLY A 188 -2.86 -12.56 1.25
C GLY A 188 -4.34 -13.00 1.31
N ALA A 189 -5.05 -12.69 2.38
CA ALA A 189 -6.48 -12.98 2.48
C ALA A 189 -7.31 -12.25 1.42
N ILE A 190 -7.00 -10.98 1.13
CA ILE A 190 -7.68 -10.19 0.10
C ILE A 190 -7.49 -10.82 -1.28
N VAL A 191 -6.25 -11.11 -1.67
CA VAL A 191 -5.95 -11.71 -2.98
C VAL A 191 -6.57 -13.11 -3.09
N ALA A 192 -6.56 -13.90 -2.00
CA ALA A 192 -7.13 -15.25 -1.97
C ALA A 192 -8.66 -15.29 -2.18
N LEU A 193 -9.36 -14.16 -2.07
CA LEU A 193 -10.79 -14.06 -2.42
C LEU A 193 -11.04 -14.27 -3.91
N SER A 194 -10.05 -14.02 -4.77
CA SER A 194 -10.20 -14.15 -6.22
C SER A 194 -10.68 -15.55 -6.63
N PRO A 195 -11.75 -15.67 -7.44
CA PRO A 195 -12.19 -16.97 -7.96
C PRO A 195 -11.22 -17.57 -8.99
N ALA A 196 -10.32 -16.75 -9.57
CA ALA A 196 -9.37 -17.18 -10.59
C ALA A 196 -8.18 -17.97 -10.03
N LEU A 197 -7.93 -17.90 -8.72
CA LEU A 197 -6.76 -18.51 -8.11
C LEU A 197 -6.97 -19.99 -7.73
N PRO A 198 -5.99 -20.87 -8.01
CA PRO A 198 -6.01 -22.25 -7.53
C PRO A 198 -6.00 -22.34 -6.00
N ALA A 199 -6.63 -23.37 -5.44
CA ALA A 199 -6.70 -23.59 -3.99
C ALA A 199 -5.32 -23.64 -3.30
N ALA A 200 -4.31 -24.25 -3.96
CA ALA A 200 -2.96 -24.31 -3.44
C ALA A 200 -2.32 -22.91 -3.29
N VAL A 201 -2.54 -22.02 -4.27
CA VAL A 201 -2.04 -20.64 -4.22
C VAL A 201 -2.76 -19.85 -3.13
N LYS A 202 -4.09 -20.03 -3.00
CA LYS A 202 -4.86 -19.42 -1.92
C LYS A 202 -4.38 -19.85 -0.54
N ALA A 203 -3.98 -21.12 -0.37
CA ALA A 203 -3.45 -21.60 0.90
C ALA A 203 -2.14 -20.88 1.27
N VAL A 204 -1.27 -20.62 0.30
CA VAL A 204 -0.05 -19.83 0.52
C VAL A 204 -0.39 -18.40 0.90
N PHE A 205 -1.23 -17.71 0.13
CA PHE A 205 -1.61 -16.33 0.44
C PHE A 205 -2.27 -16.19 1.82
N ASN A 206 -3.18 -17.11 2.18
CA ASN A 206 -3.80 -17.11 3.51
C ASN A 206 -2.80 -17.37 4.65
N SER A 207 -1.61 -17.90 4.38
CA SER A 207 -0.58 -18.13 5.40
C SER A 207 0.22 -16.88 5.78
N TRP A 208 0.17 -15.81 4.98
CA TRP A 208 1.00 -14.61 5.21
C TRP A 208 0.60 -13.82 6.45
N GLY A 209 -0.71 -13.74 6.72
CA GLY A 209 -1.25 -12.98 7.84
C GLY A 209 -1.22 -11.46 7.65
N PRO A 210 -1.77 -10.71 8.62
CA PRO A 210 -1.84 -9.24 8.59
C PRO A 210 -0.48 -8.56 8.57
N GLY A 211 -0.39 -7.43 7.87
CA GLY A 211 0.78 -6.55 7.86
C GLY A 211 2.00 -7.12 7.14
N LYS A 212 1.84 -8.23 6.41
CA LYS A 212 2.91 -8.95 5.73
C LYS A 212 2.63 -9.18 4.26
N TYR A 213 3.70 -9.25 3.48
CA TYR A 213 3.66 -9.52 2.05
C TYR A 213 4.97 -10.18 1.59
N ASP A 214 4.87 -11.14 0.67
CA ASP A 214 6.03 -11.71 -0.01
C ASP A 214 6.04 -11.23 -1.47
N ALA A 215 6.95 -10.29 -1.78
CA ALA A 215 7.02 -9.68 -3.10
C ALA A 215 7.68 -10.60 -4.13
N GLU A 216 8.46 -11.59 -3.69
CA GLU A 216 9.26 -12.45 -4.56
C GLU A 216 8.59 -13.81 -4.80
N PHE A 217 7.51 -14.13 -4.07
CA PHE A 217 6.79 -15.39 -4.20
C PHE A 217 6.32 -15.65 -5.64
N ASN A 218 5.88 -14.63 -6.37
CA ASN A 218 5.48 -14.76 -7.78
C ASN A 218 6.64 -15.15 -8.71
N ARG A 219 7.89 -14.92 -8.30
CA ARG A 219 9.11 -15.19 -9.06
C ARG A 219 9.74 -16.52 -8.68
N ASP A 220 9.87 -16.80 -7.38
CA ASP A 220 10.63 -17.95 -6.89
C ASP A 220 9.81 -19.02 -6.16
N GLY A 221 8.53 -18.76 -5.86
CA GLY A 221 7.64 -19.69 -5.18
C GLY A 221 7.99 -19.97 -3.70
N ILE A 222 8.97 -19.27 -3.13
CA ILE A 222 9.35 -19.41 -1.72
C ILE A 222 8.36 -18.61 -0.89
N ASN A 223 7.76 -19.25 0.12
CA ASN A 223 6.82 -18.59 1.04
C ASN A 223 7.58 -18.03 2.26
N SER A 224 8.02 -16.77 2.19
CA SER A 224 8.72 -16.05 3.25
C SER A 224 8.24 -14.59 3.31
N PRO A 225 7.02 -14.35 3.83
CA PRO A 225 6.41 -13.03 3.85
C PRO A 225 7.09 -12.14 4.90
N VAL A 226 7.37 -10.90 4.49
CA VAL A 226 8.00 -9.87 5.34
C VAL A 226 7.01 -8.81 5.74
N VAL A 227 7.30 -8.11 6.84
CA VAL A 227 6.44 -7.05 7.36
C VAL A 227 6.48 -5.82 6.45
N LEU A 228 5.33 -5.19 6.21
CA LEU A 228 5.21 -4.00 5.35
C LEU A 228 6.02 -2.81 5.92
N PRO A 229 7.08 -2.31 5.26
CA PRO A 229 7.91 -1.28 5.88
C PRO A 229 7.23 0.10 5.87
N PRO A 230 7.58 0.99 6.82
CA PRO A 230 7.21 2.41 6.71
C PRO A 230 7.83 3.01 5.45
N ALA A 231 7.12 3.95 4.81
CA ALA A 231 7.62 4.70 3.67
C ALA A 231 8.11 6.11 4.03
N PHE A 232 7.98 6.54 5.29
CA PHE A 232 8.61 7.75 5.82
C PHE A 232 9.97 7.45 6.47
N GLY A 233 10.66 8.51 6.91
CA GLY A 233 11.91 8.35 7.66
C GLY A 233 13.08 7.90 6.77
N LEU A 234 12.94 8.06 5.45
CA LEU A 234 13.94 7.67 4.45
C LEU A 234 14.80 8.85 3.95
N HIS A 235 14.46 10.10 4.33
CA HIS A 235 15.24 11.27 3.96
C HIS A 235 16.70 11.15 4.40
N GLY A 236 17.64 11.28 3.46
CA GLY A 236 19.07 11.15 3.73
C GLY A 236 19.55 9.71 4.02
N VAL A 237 18.85 8.70 3.50
CA VAL A 237 19.27 7.29 3.51
C VAL A 237 19.68 6.90 2.08
N ALA A 238 20.88 6.35 1.89
CA ALA A 238 21.43 6.09 0.56
C ALA A 238 20.73 4.94 -0.20
N LEU A 239 20.39 3.85 0.51
CA LEU A 239 19.70 2.68 -0.04
C LEU A 239 18.39 2.50 0.73
N GLU A 240 17.30 3.11 0.26
CA GLU A 240 16.10 3.25 1.07
C GLU A 240 15.31 1.95 1.27
N THR A 241 15.49 0.95 0.40
CA THR A 241 14.77 -0.33 0.45
C THR A 241 15.20 -1.19 1.63
N TYR A 242 14.34 -2.11 2.07
CA TYR A 242 14.50 -2.81 3.34
C TYR A 242 15.81 -3.61 3.50
N THR A 243 16.30 -4.16 2.39
CA THR A 243 17.58 -4.88 2.29
C THR A 243 18.71 -4.03 1.71
N GLY A 244 18.42 -2.82 1.22
CA GLY A 244 19.40 -1.97 0.55
C GLY A 244 19.70 -2.37 -0.89
N GLU A 245 18.80 -3.10 -1.57
CA GLU A 245 18.99 -3.54 -2.96
C GLU A 245 19.03 -2.38 -3.99
N GLY A 246 18.68 -1.17 -3.58
CA GLY A 246 18.72 0.00 -4.42
C GLY A 246 17.91 1.16 -3.85
N PRO A 247 17.67 2.20 -4.65
CA PRO A 247 16.80 3.28 -4.23
C PRO A 247 15.33 2.85 -4.16
N VAL A 248 14.50 3.55 -3.38
CA VAL A 248 13.06 3.25 -3.33
C VAL A 248 12.38 3.30 -4.71
N SER A 249 12.89 4.11 -5.64
CA SER A 249 12.38 4.13 -7.02
C SER A 249 12.57 2.81 -7.76
N TYR A 250 13.67 2.08 -7.52
CA TYR A 250 13.87 0.75 -8.07
C TYR A 250 12.85 -0.24 -7.50
N TRP A 251 12.60 -0.18 -6.20
CA TRP A 251 11.60 -1.03 -5.56
C TRP A 251 10.17 -0.71 -5.98
N ASN A 252 9.83 0.58 -6.12
CA ASN A 252 8.54 1.00 -6.64
C ASN A 252 8.32 0.48 -8.06
N ASP A 253 9.34 0.50 -8.91
CA ASP A 253 9.27 -0.02 -10.28
C ASP A 253 9.04 -1.54 -10.29
N TYR A 254 9.85 -2.28 -9.51
CA TYR A 254 9.69 -3.72 -9.32
C TYR A 254 8.27 -4.07 -8.85
N VAL A 255 7.80 -3.43 -7.78
CA VAL A 255 6.46 -3.67 -7.19
C VAL A 255 5.34 -3.27 -8.14
N ALA A 256 5.41 -2.09 -8.76
CA ALA A 256 4.38 -1.63 -9.67
C ALA A 256 4.25 -2.57 -10.87
N VAL A 257 5.35 -2.97 -11.50
CA VAL A 257 5.31 -3.80 -12.71
C VAL A 257 5.03 -5.27 -12.39
N THR A 258 5.73 -5.86 -11.41
CA THR A 258 5.74 -7.32 -11.23
C THR A 258 4.74 -7.84 -10.19
N GLN A 259 4.31 -7.01 -9.23
CA GLN A 259 3.38 -7.41 -8.17
C GLN A 259 2.02 -6.75 -8.29
N MET A 260 1.98 -5.45 -8.59
CA MET A 260 0.71 -4.75 -8.82
C MET A 260 0.15 -5.03 -10.21
N HIS A 261 1.00 -5.43 -11.17
CA HIS A 261 0.67 -5.62 -12.59
C HIS A 261 0.34 -4.31 -13.32
N GLY A 262 0.95 -3.21 -12.89
CA GLY A 262 0.93 -1.93 -13.58
C GLY A 262 1.53 -2.01 -14.98
N HIS A 263 1.06 -1.14 -15.86
CA HIS A 263 1.43 -1.10 -17.26
C HIS A 263 2.77 -0.34 -17.46
N GLY A 264 3.89 -1.02 -17.22
CA GLY A 264 5.23 -0.43 -17.21
C GLY A 264 6.33 -1.37 -17.70
N SER A 265 7.58 -0.91 -17.62
CA SER A 265 8.74 -1.68 -18.04
C SER A 265 9.74 -1.81 -16.91
N PHE A 266 10.13 -3.03 -16.58
CA PHE A 266 11.10 -3.31 -15.53
C PHE A 266 12.10 -4.36 -16.03
N SER A 267 13.38 -4.10 -15.81
CA SER A 267 14.46 -5.00 -16.23
C SER A 267 15.50 -5.17 -15.15
N ASP A 268 15.81 -6.43 -14.88
CA ASP A 268 16.77 -6.82 -13.89
C ASP A 268 17.42 -8.17 -14.25
N PRO A 269 18.58 -8.14 -14.90
CA PRO A 269 19.27 -9.36 -15.34
C PRO A 269 19.67 -10.28 -14.19
N ALA A 270 19.98 -9.73 -13.01
CA ALA A 270 20.39 -10.53 -11.86
C ALA A 270 19.23 -11.35 -11.28
N LEU A 271 18.00 -10.87 -11.43
CA LEU A 271 16.78 -11.57 -11.04
C LEU A 271 16.13 -12.33 -12.23
N GLY A 272 16.70 -12.22 -13.43
CA GLY A 272 16.17 -12.84 -14.64
C GLY A 272 14.88 -12.21 -15.17
N ILE A 273 14.62 -10.93 -14.84
CA ILE A 273 13.37 -10.25 -15.21
C ILE A 273 13.62 -9.28 -16.36
N ALA A 274 12.77 -9.34 -17.39
CA ALA A 274 12.78 -8.39 -18.50
C ALA A 274 11.35 -8.20 -19.03
N ILE A 275 10.66 -7.18 -18.54
CA ILE A 275 9.29 -6.81 -18.91
C ILE A 275 9.33 -5.46 -19.61
N GLN A 276 8.69 -5.38 -20.77
CA GLN A 276 8.54 -4.15 -21.53
C GLN A 276 7.09 -4.01 -21.97
N GLN A 277 6.46 -2.89 -21.63
CA GLN A 277 5.09 -2.59 -22.04
C GLN A 277 5.00 -1.18 -22.64
N THR A 278 4.05 -0.97 -23.57
CA THR A 278 3.86 0.30 -24.28
C THR A 278 2.37 0.67 -24.28
N PRO A 279 1.97 1.81 -23.69
CA PRO A 279 2.81 2.86 -23.10
C PRO A 279 3.33 2.53 -21.69
N ASP A 280 4.54 2.93 -21.35
CA ASP A 280 5.05 2.81 -19.97
C ASP A 280 4.43 3.90 -19.07
N ARG A 281 3.67 3.46 -18.04
CA ARG A 281 3.00 4.30 -17.05
C ARG A 281 3.69 4.30 -15.68
N VAL A 282 4.80 3.59 -15.53
CA VAL A 282 5.54 3.43 -14.28
C VAL A 282 6.79 4.30 -14.31
N THR A 283 7.72 4.04 -15.22
CA THR A 283 9.04 4.69 -15.24
C THR A 283 8.97 6.22 -15.21
N PRO A 284 8.10 6.89 -16.00
CA PRO A 284 8.07 8.35 -16.04
C PRO A 284 7.69 9.03 -14.71
N VAL A 285 6.95 8.35 -13.82
CA VAL A 285 6.44 8.94 -12.57
C VAL A 285 7.34 8.66 -11.36
N LEU A 286 8.28 7.71 -11.47
CA LEU A 286 9.14 7.29 -10.36
C LEU A 286 9.94 8.43 -9.70
N PRO A 287 10.54 9.39 -10.44
CA PRO A 287 11.30 10.48 -9.80
C PRO A 287 10.43 11.34 -8.88
N VAL A 288 9.19 11.64 -9.30
CA VAL A 288 8.23 12.45 -8.54
C VAL A 288 7.71 11.68 -7.34
N LEU A 289 7.40 10.38 -7.51
CA LEU A 289 7.00 9.51 -6.43
C LEU A 289 8.09 9.38 -5.36
N ARG A 290 9.34 9.13 -5.76
CA ARG A 290 10.48 9.04 -4.83
C ARG A 290 10.65 10.35 -4.05
N ALA A 291 10.60 11.49 -4.73
CA ALA A 291 10.75 12.77 -4.07
C ALA A 291 9.64 13.03 -3.03
N TYR A 292 8.40 12.61 -3.30
CA TYR A 292 7.33 12.65 -2.30
C TYR A 292 7.59 11.72 -1.12
N GLN A 293 7.96 10.46 -1.37
CA GLN A 293 8.28 9.50 -0.30
C GLN A 293 9.40 10.01 0.62
N LEU A 294 10.45 10.60 0.06
CA LEU A 294 11.54 11.22 0.82
C LEU A 294 11.12 12.49 1.57
N SER A 295 10.01 13.13 1.18
CA SER A 295 9.45 14.30 1.87
C SER A 295 8.47 13.95 2.98
N LEU A 296 8.08 12.68 3.13
CA LEU A 296 7.10 12.26 4.14
C LEU A 296 7.60 12.57 5.55
N ASN A 297 6.74 13.22 6.33
CA ASN A 297 7.03 13.59 7.71
C ASN A 297 7.27 12.33 8.57
N THR A 298 8.34 12.38 9.36
CA THR A 298 8.60 11.38 10.41
C THR A 298 7.82 11.81 11.66
N PRO A 299 6.88 11.00 12.16
CA PRO A 299 6.06 11.39 13.30
C PRO A 299 6.90 11.40 14.60
N PRO A 300 6.79 12.45 15.44
CA PRO A 300 7.48 12.46 16.73
C PRO A 300 6.88 11.40 17.67
N PRO A 301 7.63 10.94 18.68
CA PRO A 301 7.08 10.07 19.71
C PRO A 301 5.88 10.73 20.41
N PRO A 302 4.79 9.99 20.71
CA PRO A 302 3.63 10.55 21.37
C PRO A 302 4.01 11.17 22.73
N PRO A 303 3.40 12.30 23.14
CA PRO A 303 3.67 12.88 24.44
C PRO A 303 3.46 11.86 25.58
N GLY A 304 4.48 11.70 26.43
CA GLY A 304 4.44 10.76 27.55
C GLY A 304 4.62 9.29 27.17
N SER A 305 4.99 8.97 25.93
CA SER A 305 5.22 7.58 25.50
C SER A 305 6.53 6.96 26.02
N PHE A 306 7.43 7.76 26.61
CA PHE A 306 8.69 7.33 27.17
C PHE A 306 9.10 8.17 28.39
N ASP A 307 9.97 7.62 29.25
CA ASP A 307 10.62 8.32 30.36
C ASP A 307 11.89 9.06 29.87
N PRO A 308 11.94 10.41 29.91
CA PRO A 308 13.10 11.16 29.43
C PRO A 308 14.40 10.87 30.17
N ALA A 309 14.35 10.65 31.50
CA ALA A 309 15.54 10.38 32.29
C ALA A 309 16.07 8.97 32.02
N ALA A 310 15.17 8.01 31.77
CA ALA A 310 15.55 6.67 31.33
C ALA A 310 16.11 6.67 29.91
N ALA A 311 15.50 7.43 29.00
CA ALA A 311 15.98 7.59 27.63
C ALA A 311 17.39 8.21 27.56
N GLU A 312 17.72 9.16 28.44
CA GLU A 312 19.08 9.73 28.54
C GLU A 312 20.11 8.66 28.95
N ARG A 313 19.79 7.84 29.97
CA ARG A 313 20.64 6.69 30.35
C ARG A 313 20.75 5.67 29.22
N GLY A 314 19.63 5.39 28.55
CA GLY A 314 19.56 4.50 27.39
C GLY A 314 20.43 4.97 26.23
N GLN A 315 20.47 6.27 25.96
CA GLN A 315 21.33 6.85 24.93
C GLN A 315 22.82 6.63 25.24
N ALA A 316 23.23 6.81 26.50
CA ALA A 316 24.61 6.53 26.91
C ALA A 316 24.98 5.05 26.69
N LEU A 317 24.08 4.13 27.05
CA LEU A 317 24.24 2.69 26.78
C LEU A 317 24.32 2.39 25.29
N PHE A 318 23.42 2.97 24.49
CA PHE A 318 23.34 2.78 23.04
C PHE A 318 24.65 3.17 22.35
N ASN A 319 25.28 4.26 22.79
CA ASN A 319 26.52 4.78 22.23
C ASN A 319 27.76 4.01 22.71
N ALA A 320 27.77 3.53 23.96
CA ALA A 320 28.98 3.01 24.59
C ALA A 320 28.90 1.51 24.94
N THR A 321 28.05 1.12 25.88
CA THR A 321 28.03 -0.26 26.42
C THR A 321 27.43 -1.26 25.42
N ALA A 322 26.26 -0.94 24.87
CA ALA A 322 25.57 -1.80 23.90
C ALA A 322 26.08 -1.61 22.47
N ARG A 323 26.80 -0.51 22.20
CA ARG A 323 27.47 -0.20 20.92
C ARG A 323 26.55 -0.26 19.70
N CYS A 324 25.25 -0.06 19.89
CA CYS A 324 24.24 -0.03 18.84
C CYS A 324 24.56 1.05 17.79
N ALA A 325 25.17 2.16 18.24
CA ALA A 325 25.60 3.27 17.40
C ALA A 325 26.71 2.91 16.39
N ASN A 326 27.34 1.73 16.48
CA ASN A 326 28.32 1.28 15.47
C ASN A 326 27.67 1.08 14.09
N CYS A 327 26.42 0.60 14.07
CA CYS A 327 25.65 0.44 12.83
C CYS A 327 24.55 1.52 12.73
N HIS A 328 23.85 1.80 13.83
CA HIS A 328 22.79 2.80 13.88
C HIS A 328 23.32 4.21 14.20
N ILE A 329 24.14 4.75 13.31
CA ILE A 329 24.92 5.98 13.55
C ILE A 329 24.01 7.23 13.57
N PRO A 330 23.83 7.94 14.70
CA PRO A 330 22.87 9.05 14.80
C PRO A 330 23.11 10.19 13.80
N SER A 331 24.38 10.54 13.55
CA SER A 331 24.77 11.60 12.60
C SER A 331 24.53 11.22 11.13
N LEU A 332 24.28 9.94 10.84
CA LEU A 332 24.06 9.41 9.50
C LEU A 332 22.64 8.84 9.38
N ALA A 333 21.64 9.55 9.90
CA ALA A 333 20.24 9.12 9.84
C ALA A 333 19.98 7.77 10.56
N PHE A 334 20.77 7.45 11.59
CA PHE A 334 20.71 6.18 12.33
C PHE A 334 20.97 4.93 11.46
N THR A 335 21.83 5.06 10.46
CA THR A 335 22.22 3.94 9.59
C THR A 335 23.62 4.15 8.99
N ASP A 336 24.39 3.08 8.92
CA ASP A 336 25.70 3.02 8.29
C ASP A 336 25.64 2.70 6.79
N VAL A 337 24.45 2.44 6.24
CA VAL A 337 24.26 2.29 4.79
C VAL A 337 24.66 3.55 4.01
N ASN A 338 24.66 4.70 4.69
CA ASN A 338 25.16 5.97 4.17
C ASN A 338 26.68 5.99 3.98
N LEU A 339 27.40 5.03 4.54
CA LEU A 339 28.82 4.75 4.29
C LEU A 339 29.00 3.64 3.22
N GLY A 340 27.91 3.13 2.64
CA GLY A 340 27.92 2.00 1.72
C GLY A 340 28.05 0.64 2.39
N ILE A 341 27.77 0.55 3.70
CA ILE A 341 27.88 -0.69 4.47
C ILE A 341 26.56 -1.47 4.40
N LEU A 342 26.68 -2.75 4.07
CA LEU A 342 25.64 -3.76 4.15
C LEU A 342 26.18 -4.93 4.98
N HIS A 343 25.29 -5.67 5.62
CA HIS A 343 25.64 -6.72 6.56
C HIS A 343 25.15 -8.08 6.09
N ASP A 344 25.99 -9.09 6.29
CA ASP A 344 25.55 -10.46 6.10
C ASP A 344 24.49 -10.82 7.17
N PRO A 345 23.50 -11.66 6.86
CA PRO A 345 22.51 -12.11 7.86
C PRO A 345 23.16 -12.69 9.12
N ALA A 346 24.27 -13.41 8.94
CA ALA A 346 25.04 -14.00 10.02
C ALA A 346 25.76 -12.97 10.91
N GLU A 347 26.05 -11.75 10.44
CA GLU A 347 26.63 -10.68 11.25
C GLU A 347 25.60 -10.01 12.16
N THR A 348 24.32 -10.10 11.79
CA THR A 348 23.21 -9.41 12.47
C THR A 348 22.29 -10.36 13.23
N GLY A 349 22.53 -11.67 13.15
CA GLY A 349 21.68 -12.69 13.76
C GLY A 349 20.31 -12.83 13.08
N MET A 350 20.16 -12.30 11.86
CA MET A 350 18.91 -12.29 11.10
C MET A 350 18.78 -13.52 10.20
N ASP A 351 17.53 -13.91 9.93
CA ASP A 351 17.24 -14.97 8.96
C ASP A 351 17.78 -14.62 7.56
N PRO A 352 18.46 -15.57 6.86
CA PRO A 352 19.06 -15.29 5.56
C PRO A 352 18.09 -15.43 4.38
N VAL A 353 16.88 -15.99 4.56
CA VAL A 353 16.00 -16.35 3.44
C VAL A 353 15.65 -15.12 2.62
N ARG A 354 15.22 -14.03 3.28
CA ARG A 354 14.84 -12.80 2.57
C ARG A 354 16.01 -12.17 1.82
N ALA A 355 17.16 -12.02 2.46
CA ALA A 355 18.36 -11.45 1.83
C ALA A 355 18.85 -12.30 0.64
N SER A 356 18.88 -13.63 0.77
CA SER A 356 19.39 -14.55 -0.27
C SER A 356 18.60 -14.52 -1.58
N ARG A 357 17.38 -13.99 -1.56
CA ARG A 357 16.47 -13.85 -2.70
C ARG A 357 16.70 -12.55 -3.49
N LEU A 358 17.61 -11.70 -3.04
CA LEU A 358 17.89 -10.37 -3.61
C LEU A 358 19.35 -10.24 -4.03
N LYS A 359 19.65 -9.28 -4.91
CA LYS A 359 20.97 -9.16 -5.57
C LYS A 359 22.16 -8.95 -4.64
N ASN A 360 21.94 -8.32 -3.50
CA ASN A 360 23.01 -7.99 -2.57
C ASN A 360 23.25 -9.09 -1.53
N HIS A 361 22.31 -10.04 -1.37
CA HIS A 361 22.40 -11.13 -0.37
C HIS A 361 22.59 -10.66 1.07
N GLN A 362 22.30 -9.38 1.35
CA GLN A 362 22.65 -8.69 2.59
C GLN A 362 21.50 -7.82 3.09
N TYR A 363 21.60 -7.36 4.34
CA TYR A 363 20.70 -6.39 4.93
C TYR A 363 21.40 -5.04 5.11
N ARG A 364 20.66 -3.96 4.90
CA ARG A 364 21.07 -2.66 5.42
C ARG A 364 20.69 -2.52 6.88
N THR A 365 21.47 -1.75 7.63
CA THR A 365 21.05 -1.30 8.96
C THR A 365 19.82 -0.41 8.84
N THR A 366 18.75 -0.73 9.57
CA THR A 366 17.49 0.03 9.46
C THR A 366 17.58 1.39 10.14
N PRO A 367 17.25 2.51 9.46
CA PRO A 367 17.11 3.81 10.11
C PRO A 367 16.11 3.73 11.26
N LEU A 368 16.43 4.33 12.41
CA LEU A 368 15.62 4.22 13.64
C LEU A 368 14.61 5.37 13.82
N ARG A 369 14.42 6.21 12.80
CA ARG A 369 13.47 7.34 12.87
C ARG A 369 12.03 6.86 12.99
N ALA A 370 11.31 7.35 14.00
CA ALA A 370 9.97 6.93 14.37
C ALA A 370 9.86 5.41 14.55
N LEU A 371 10.87 4.81 15.19
CA LEU A 371 10.90 3.37 15.46
C LEU A 371 9.72 2.93 16.34
N TRP A 372 9.27 3.80 17.24
CA TRP A 372 8.21 3.54 18.22
C TRP A 372 6.86 3.07 17.63
N GLN A 373 6.59 3.37 16.36
CA GLN A 373 5.23 3.30 15.80
C GLN A 373 4.83 1.96 15.17
N HIS A 374 5.78 1.05 14.91
CA HIS A 374 5.53 -0.06 13.98
C HIS A 374 5.85 -1.48 14.47
N PRO A 375 5.53 -1.89 15.72
CA PRO A 375 5.61 -3.30 16.06
C PRO A 375 4.75 -4.15 15.10
N PRO A 376 5.14 -5.41 14.81
CA PRO A 376 6.38 -6.07 15.25
C PRO A 376 7.62 -5.56 14.48
N TYR A 377 8.80 -5.87 15.02
CA TYR A 377 10.12 -5.47 14.54
C TYR A 377 10.83 -6.61 13.82
N PHE A 378 11.95 -6.26 13.17
CA PHE A 378 12.66 -7.07 12.16
C PHE A 378 11.84 -7.33 10.90
N HIS A 379 12.52 -7.85 9.89
CA HIS A 379 11.92 -8.00 8.57
C HIS A 379 10.81 -9.03 8.50
N ASP A 380 10.90 -10.05 9.34
CA ASP A 380 9.94 -11.14 9.46
C ASP A 380 8.90 -10.91 10.58
N GLY A 381 9.06 -9.83 11.37
CA GLY A 381 8.19 -9.54 12.51
C GLY A 381 8.44 -10.47 13.71
N SER A 382 9.62 -11.09 13.80
CA SER A 382 9.96 -12.05 14.88
C SER A 382 10.10 -11.42 16.27
N ALA A 383 10.25 -10.10 16.36
CA ALA A 383 10.28 -9.37 17.63
C ALA A 383 8.99 -8.58 17.84
N ALA A 384 8.17 -8.96 18.82
CA ALA A 384 6.90 -8.28 19.09
C ALA A 384 7.09 -6.88 19.72
N THR A 385 8.15 -6.71 20.51
CA THR A 385 8.43 -5.49 21.27
C THR A 385 9.86 -5.00 21.09
N LEU A 386 10.14 -3.74 21.44
CA LEU A 386 11.51 -3.22 21.48
C LEU A 386 12.38 -3.97 22.51
N LEU A 387 11.76 -4.50 23.57
CA LEU A 387 12.48 -5.34 24.54
C LEU A 387 12.91 -6.67 23.90
N ASP A 388 12.11 -7.23 22.98
CA ASP A 388 12.50 -8.42 22.22
C ASP A 388 13.66 -8.12 21.27
N VAL A 389 13.68 -6.93 20.65
CA VAL A 389 14.80 -6.46 19.81
C VAL A 389 16.08 -6.33 20.64
N VAL A 390 16.03 -5.61 21.77
CA VAL A 390 17.17 -5.44 22.66
C VAL A 390 17.62 -6.80 23.20
N GLY A 391 16.68 -7.66 23.60
CA GLY A 391 16.97 -9.00 24.09
C GLY A 391 17.59 -9.91 23.02
N HIS A 392 17.19 -9.77 21.76
CA HIS A 392 17.82 -10.48 20.64
C HIS A 392 19.30 -10.10 20.52
N TYR A 393 19.61 -8.80 20.40
CA TYR A 393 21.00 -8.35 20.21
C TYR A 393 21.87 -8.53 21.45
N ASP A 394 21.32 -8.42 22.66
CA ASP A 394 22.03 -8.74 23.90
C ASP A 394 22.50 -10.20 23.92
N ARG A 395 21.63 -11.14 23.53
CA ARG A 395 21.99 -12.56 23.43
C ARG A 395 22.96 -12.83 22.29
N PHE A 396 22.69 -12.26 21.12
CA PHE A 396 23.46 -12.53 19.91
C PHE A 396 24.90 -12.02 20.01
N PHE A 397 25.10 -10.80 20.52
CA PHE A 397 26.44 -10.22 20.71
C PHE A 397 27.05 -10.51 22.09
N GLY A 398 26.32 -11.16 23.01
CA GLY A 398 26.80 -11.46 24.36
C GLY A 398 27.09 -10.21 25.19
N LEU A 399 26.22 -9.20 25.11
CA LEU A 399 26.46 -7.88 25.72
C LEU A 399 26.38 -7.91 27.26
N GLY A 400 25.59 -8.82 27.83
CA GLY A 400 25.48 -9.01 29.28
C GLY A 400 24.68 -7.90 29.97
N LEU A 401 23.73 -7.28 29.26
CA LEU A 401 22.95 -6.16 29.78
C LEU A 401 22.01 -6.60 30.91
N SER A 402 22.04 -5.84 32.00
CA SER A 402 21.11 -6.00 33.12
C SER A 402 19.67 -5.67 32.72
N PRO A 403 18.66 -6.11 33.48
CA PRO A 403 17.26 -5.76 33.23
C PRO A 403 17.02 -4.24 33.16
N GLN A 404 17.70 -3.45 33.98
CA GLN A 404 17.56 -1.99 33.99
C GLN A 404 18.15 -1.36 32.73
N GLU A 405 19.33 -1.82 32.29
CA GLU A 405 19.96 -1.30 31.06
C GLU A 405 19.12 -1.60 29.82
N LYS A 406 18.48 -2.77 29.76
CA LYS A 406 17.54 -3.12 28.69
C LYS A 406 16.32 -2.20 28.70
N ALA A 407 15.76 -1.92 29.88
CA ALA A 407 14.64 -1.01 30.01
C ALA A 407 15.01 0.42 29.58
N ASP A 408 16.16 0.93 30.02
CA ASP A 408 16.65 2.25 29.65
C ASP A 408 16.89 2.37 28.13
N LEU A 409 17.48 1.34 27.49
CA LEU A 409 17.60 1.27 26.03
C LEU A 409 16.25 1.31 25.33
N VAL A 410 15.25 0.60 25.83
CA VAL A 410 13.89 0.62 25.27
C VAL A 410 13.31 2.03 25.35
N GLU A 411 13.49 2.75 26.46
CA GLU A 411 13.03 4.13 26.59
C GLU A 411 13.74 5.07 25.60
N TYR A 412 15.04 4.87 25.34
CA TYR A 412 15.73 5.61 24.29
C TYR A 412 15.19 5.29 22.89
N LEU A 413 14.99 4.01 22.57
CA LEU A 413 14.45 3.59 21.27
C LEU A 413 13.03 4.10 21.02
N LYS A 414 12.20 4.26 22.06
CA LYS A 414 10.87 4.89 21.97
C LYS A 414 10.95 6.40 21.66
N SER A 415 12.06 7.05 22.00
CA SER A 415 12.25 8.49 21.79
C SER A 415 12.67 8.86 20.36
N LEU A 416 13.08 7.86 19.56
CA LEU A 416 13.55 8.00 18.17
C LEU A 416 12.39 7.90 17.16
#